data_AF-A0A9Q8M660-F1
#
_entry.id   AF-A0A9Q8M660-F1
#
_cell.length_a   1.000
_cell.length_b   1.000
_cell.length_c   1.000
_cell.angle_alpha   90.00
_cell.angle_beta   90.00
_cell.angle_gamma   90.00
#
_symmetry.space_group_name_H-M   'P 1'
#
loop_
_entity.id
_entity.type
_entity.pdbx_description
1 polymer ?
#
loop_
_entity_poly.entity_id
_entity_poly.type
_entity_poly.pdbx_seq_one_letter_code
_entity_poly.pdbx_strand_id
1 'polypeptide(L)'
;MRKWSHIDHLSSAVKTMINSEKDQILFAKPLNAILAAGNNLLSETENQIQLLSSQIEMLKMPDDELEEKEEKINKAHKKLSRKINSLGEDIESELRNIIRKGNERLEDDVDAACRRMHSIVDNEWGIFSNIDSIKPKLNNEINTLATRTLKRSVSAITDDAKRVIDSCVSDFFGDTESILMRYLPDFDSNDFVKKVKNRTILEVTDSDLFSIEDDPEDDDNGILDFLGDFFNGVSFGVLGKLTNAMNKSGAQAAAHSHINNISSSFNPKPYLENAMSQRDKIIDLVKTSFITQLIEPLQAQIAEIKNQKGDKEARLKSAQNELTEEINKKKKYEEQFELISQLSKQTRQ
;
A
#
# COMPACT_ATOMS: atom_id res chain seq x y z
N MET A 1 -27.32 34.72 0.01
CA MET A 1 -27.24 33.33 -0.51
C MET A 1 -25.97 32.71 0.06
N ARG A 2 -26.05 31.60 0.80
CA ARG A 2 -24.86 30.87 1.28
C ARG A 2 -24.10 30.35 0.05
N LYS A 3 -22.82 30.70 -0.11
CA LYS A 3 -21.93 30.01 -1.06
C LYS A 3 -21.75 28.59 -0.52
N TRP A 4 -22.25 27.61 -1.25
CA TRP A 4 -22.02 26.20 -0.96
C TRP A 4 -20.53 25.90 -1.14
N SER A 5 -19.92 25.20 -0.19
CA SER A 5 -18.56 24.72 -0.33
C SER A 5 -18.50 23.55 -1.32
N HIS A 6 -17.34 23.27 -1.90
CA HIS A 6 -17.15 22.08 -2.76
C HIS A 6 -17.52 20.76 -2.06
N ILE A 7 -17.50 20.74 -0.72
CA ILE A 7 -17.86 19.59 0.11
C ILE A 7 -19.39 19.44 0.25
N ASP A 8 -20.16 20.53 0.21
CA ASP A 8 -21.65 20.44 0.21
C ASP A 8 -22.16 19.82 -1.10
N HIS A 9 -21.45 20.10 -2.20
CA HIS A 9 -21.66 19.42 -3.48
C HIS A 9 -21.28 17.94 -3.41
N LEU A 10 -20.16 17.61 -2.77
CA LEU A 10 -19.72 16.23 -2.57
C LEU A 10 -20.73 15.43 -1.72
N SER A 11 -21.17 15.98 -0.58
CA SER A 11 -22.15 15.35 0.32
C SER A 11 -23.51 15.12 -0.36
N SER A 12 -23.96 16.07 -1.18
CA SER A 12 -25.18 15.90 -1.96
C SER A 12 -25.04 14.84 -3.06
N ALA A 13 -23.90 14.81 -3.76
CA ALA A 13 -23.63 13.79 -4.77
C ALA A 13 -23.56 12.39 -4.16
N VAL A 14 -22.89 12.25 -3.00
CA VAL A 14 -22.83 10.99 -2.23
C VAL A 14 -24.24 10.56 -1.80
N LYS A 15 -25.10 11.48 -1.33
CA LYS A 15 -26.51 11.17 -0.99
C LYS A 15 -27.33 10.69 -2.19
N THR A 16 -27.21 11.33 -3.35
CA THR A 16 -27.96 10.94 -4.55
C THR A 16 -27.50 9.57 -5.07
N MET A 17 -26.21 9.27 -4.94
CA MET A 17 -25.56 8.02 -5.36
C MET A 17 -25.86 6.84 -4.43
N ILE A 18 -26.03 7.09 -3.12
CA ILE A 18 -26.38 6.07 -2.12
C ILE A 18 -27.81 5.51 -2.31
N ASN A 19 -28.71 6.27 -2.92
CA ASN A 19 -30.11 5.87 -3.10
C ASN A 19 -30.35 4.85 -4.24
N SER A 20 -29.31 4.39 -4.96
CA SER A 20 -29.41 3.31 -5.95
C SER A 20 -28.80 2.00 -5.43
N GLU A 21 -29.65 1.05 -5.02
CA GLU A 21 -29.28 -0.21 -4.32
C GLU A 21 -28.31 -1.16 -5.08
N LYS A 22 -28.08 -0.97 -6.39
CA LYS A 22 -27.18 -1.85 -7.18
C LYS A 22 -25.69 -1.50 -7.09
N ASP A 23 -25.34 -0.37 -6.48
CA ASP A 23 -23.99 0.20 -6.61
C ASP A 23 -23.13 0.12 -5.33
N GLN A 24 -23.59 -0.59 -4.28
CA GLN A 24 -22.88 -0.69 -3.01
C GLN A 24 -21.45 -1.27 -3.11
N ILE A 25 -21.20 -2.18 -4.06
CA ILE A 25 -19.87 -2.75 -4.32
C ILE A 25 -19.01 -1.80 -5.16
N LEU A 26 -19.60 -1.11 -6.14
CA LEU A 26 -18.89 -0.16 -7.00
C LEU A 26 -18.37 1.07 -6.24
N PHE A 27 -19.05 1.48 -5.17
CA PHE A 27 -18.69 2.69 -4.41
C PHE A 27 -17.95 2.44 -3.09
N ALA A 28 -17.70 1.19 -2.70
CA ALA A 28 -16.98 0.88 -1.46
C ALA A 28 -15.55 1.46 -1.44
N LYS A 29 -14.79 1.30 -2.54
CA LYS A 29 -13.44 1.87 -2.71
C LYS A 29 -13.48 3.41 -2.72
N PRO A 30 -14.28 4.08 -3.59
CA PRO A 30 -14.42 5.54 -3.58
C PRO A 30 -14.82 6.12 -2.21
N LEU A 31 -15.75 5.46 -1.50
CA LEU A 31 -16.23 5.92 -0.19
C LEU A 31 -15.15 5.78 0.88
N ASN A 32 -14.40 4.67 0.89
CA ASN A 32 -13.24 4.50 1.77
C ASN A 32 -12.17 5.56 1.48
N ALA A 33 -11.90 5.87 0.21
CA ALA A 33 -10.99 6.94 -0.19
C ALA A 33 -11.47 8.33 0.31
N ILE A 34 -12.76 8.65 0.20
CA ILE A 34 -13.32 9.90 0.74
C ILE A 34 -13.17 9.97 2.27
N LEU A 35 -13.46 8.88 2.98
CA LEU A 35 -13.30 8.81 4.43
C LEU A 35 -11.82 8.92 4.84
N ALA A 36 -10.91 8.32 4.07
CA ALA A 36 -9.47 8.46 4.29
C ALA A 36 -9.00 9.91 4.06
N ALA A 37 -9.43 10.55 2.96
CA ALA A 37 -9.13 11.94 2.67
C ALA A 37 -9.68 12.90 3.75
N GLY A 38 -10.91 12.66 4.23
CA GLY A 38 -11.51 13.43 5.32
C GLY A 38 -10.74 13.28 6.64
N ASN A 39 -10.35 12.06 7.01
CA ASN A 39 -9.50 11.80 8.17
C ASN A 39 -8.14 12.49 8.05
N ASN A 40 -7.54 12.48 6.85
CA ASN A 40 -6.27 13.16 6.59
C ASN A 40 -6.39 14.68 6.80
N LEU A 41 -7.45 15.30 6.27
CA LEU A 41 -7.70 16.74 6.43
C LEU A 41 -7.88 17.12 7.90
N LEU A 42 -8.63 16.31 8.66
CA LEU A 42 -8.81 16.50 10.09
C LEU A 42 -7.48 16.37 10.85
N SER A 43 -6.70 15.33 10.53
CA SER A 43 -5.37 15.13 11.13
C SER A 43 -4.43 16.29 10.83
N GLU A 44 -4.41 16.81 9.61
CA GLU A 44 -3.55 17.93 9.21
C GLU A 44 -3.95 19.23 9.94
N THR A 45 -5.25 19.50 10.04
CA THR A 45 -5.78 20.65 10.79
C THR A 45 -5.40 20.55 12.28
N GLU A 46 -5.46 19.35 12.86
CA GLU A 46 -5.04 19.12 14.25
C GLU A 46 -3.55 19.32 14.47
N ASN A 47 -2.71 18.85 13.55
CA ASN A 47 -1.28 19.09 13.62
C ASN A 47 -0.97 20.59 13.59
N GLN A 48 -1.66 21.34 12.72
CA GLN A 48 -1.51 22.80 12.65
C GLN A 48 -1.88 23.49 13.97
N ILE A 49 -2.98 23.05 14.61
CA ILE A 49 -3.40 23.54 15.93
C ILE A 49 -2.32 23.26 16.99
N GLN A 50 -1.71 22.07 16.97
CA GLN A 50 -0.63 21.72 17.89
C GLN A 50 0.64 22.53 17.64
N LEU A 51 1.02 22.75 16.38
CA LEU A 51 2.16 23.59 16.00
C LEU A 51 1.96 25.04 16.43
N LEU A 52 0.76 25.60 16.25
CA LEU A 52 0.42 26.96 16.72
C LEU A 52 0.44 27.04 18.25
N SER A 53 -0.06 26.01 18.94
CA SER A 53 -0.02 25.94 20.41
C SER A 53 1.42 25.91 20.92
N SER A 54 2.28 25.11 20.30
CA SER A 54 3.72 25.04 20.59
C SER A 54 4.41 26.38 20.32
N GLN A 55 4.08 27.06 19.21
CA GLN A 55 4.62 28.39 18.90
C GLN A 55 4.28 29.42 19.97
N ILE A 56 3.02 29.45 20.44
CA ILE A 56 2.58 30.34 21.52
C ILE A 56 3.36 30.06 22.81
N GLU A 57 3.60 28.79 23.12
CA GLU A 57 4.38 28.37 24.28
C GLU A 57 5.83 28.84 24.17
N MET A 58 6.50 28.56 23.05
CA MET A 58 7.90 28.95 22.79
C MET A 58 8.10 30.47 22.80
N LEU A 59 7.12 31.25 22.33
CA LEU A 59 7.18 32.72 22.40
C LEU A 59 7.21 33.23 23.84
N LYS A 60 6.58 32.52 24.78
CA LYS A 60 6.52 32.85 26.21
C LYS A 60 7.72 32.33 27.01
N MET A 61 8.44 31.34 26.49
CA MET A 61 9.60 30.76 27.16
C MET A 61 10.77 31.76 27.28
N PRO A 62 11.52 31.71 28.40
CA PRO A 62 12.86 32.27 28.51
C PRO A 62 13.84 31.72 27.46
N ASP A 63 14.90 32.45 27.18
CA ASP A 63 15.89 32.09 26.15
C ASP A 63 16.62 30.78 26.46
N ASP A 64 16.88 30.47 27.74
CA ASP A 64 17.55 29.24 28.20
C ASP A 64 16.66 28.00 28.05
N GLU A 65 15.38 28.10 28.42
CA GLU A 65 14.40 27.02 28.19
C GLU A 65 14.17 26.77 26.69
N LEU A 66 14.17 27.84 25.88
CA LEU A 66 14.05 27.75 24.43
C LEU A 66 15.25 27.01 23.80
N GLU A 67 16.47 27.25 24.30
CA GLU A 67 17.67 26.53 23.85
C GLU A 67 17.64 25.05 24.24
N GLU A 68 17.14 24.71 25.43
CA GLU A 68 16.94 23.30 25.81
C GLU A 68 15.89 22.61 24.91
N LYS A 69 14.78 23.30 24.60
CA LYS A 69 13.74 22.78 23.69
C LYS A 69 14.29 22.57 22.27
N GLU A 70 15.12 23.49 21.78
CA GLU A 70 15.84 23.34 20.50
C GLU A 70 16.73 22.10 20.48
N GLU A 71 17.50 21.86 21.54
CA GLU A 71 18.36 20.69 21.64
C GLU A 71 17.55 19.38 21.65
N LYS A 72 16.40 19.36 22.36
CA LYS A 72 15.49 18.21 22.38
C LYS A 72 14.88 17.93 21.00
N ILE A 73 14.41 18.95 20.29
CA ILE A 73 13.88 18.82 18.93
C ILE A 73 14.96 18.28 17.98
N ASN A 74 16.18 18.79 18.06
CA ASN A 74 17.30 18.30 17.26
C ASN A 74 17.66 16.83 17.57
N LYS A 75 17.60 16.43 18.84
CA LYS A 75 17.75 15.01 19.25
C LYS A 75 16.61 14.14 18.73
N ALA A 76 15.37 14.65 18.74
CA ALA A 76 14.21 13.97 18.16
C ALA A 76 14.40 13.76 16.66
N HIS A 77 14.71 14.82 15.90
CA HIS A 77 15.04 14.76 14.47
C HIS A 77 16.02 13.63 14.18
N LYS A 78 17.19 13.67 14.82
CA LYS A 78 18.26 12.69 14.59
C LYS A 78 17.84 11.25 14.89
N LYS A 79 17.01 11.04 15.92
CA LYS A 79 16.51 9.71 16.30
C LYS A 79 15.43 9.21 15.35
N LEU A 80 14.49 10.07 14.97
CA LEU A 80 13.42 9.75 14.02
C LEU A 80 13.99 9.42 12.64
N SER A 81 14.91 10.24 12.11
CA SER A 81 15.53 9.95 10.79
C SER A 81 16.25 8.62 10.77
N ARG A 82 16.95 8.25 11.86
CA ARG A 82 17.57 6.92 11.99
C ARG A 82 16.54 5.80 12.00
N LYS A 83 15.43 5.98 12.72
CA LYS A 83 14.35 4.98 12.78
C LYS A 83 13.63 4.82 11.44
N ILE A 84 13.43 5.91 10.70
CA ILE A 84 12.87 5.87 9.34
C ILE A 84 13.80 5.10 8.40
N ASN A 85 15.12 5.33 8.49
CA ASN A 85 16.07 4.57 7.68
C ASN A 85 16.06 3.08 8.05
N SER A 86 16.06 2.74 9.35
CA SER A 86 15.96 1.35 9.79
C SER A 86 14.67 0.67 9.33
N LEU A 87 13.52 1.36 9.38
CA LEU A 87 12.26 0.84 8.83
C LEU A 87 12.40 0.46 7.36
N GLY A 88 13.09 1.29 6.57
CA GLY A 88 13.35 0.99 5.16
C GLY A 88 14.23 -0.24 4.95
N GLU A 89 15.27 -0.41 5.78
CA GLU A 89 16.14 -1.60 5.75
C GLU A 89 15.39 -2.86 6.19
N ASP A 90 14.57 -2.76 7.23
CA ASP A 90 13.78 -3.88 7.77
C ASP A 90 12.74 -4.38 6.75
N ILE A 91 11.96 -3.47 6.16
CA ILE A 91 10.99 -3.81 5.11
C ILE A 91 11.69 -4.45 3.91
N GLU A 92 12.80 -3.86 3.45
CA GLU A 92 13.54 -4.37 2.30
C GLU A 92 14.06 -5.79 2.54
N SER A 93 14.71 -6.02 3.68
CA SER A 93 15.27 -7.32 4.03
C SER A 93 14.20 -8.42 4.03
N GLU A 94 13.06 -8.15 4.70
CA GLU A 94 12.00 -9.14 4.81
C GLU A 94 11.26 -9.36 3.47
N LEU A 95 10.98 -8.29 2.71
CA LEU A 95 10.37 -8.42 1.38
C LEU A 95 11.27 -9.17 0.41
N ARG A 96 12.61 -8.97 0.43
CA ARG A 96 13.53 -9.75 -0.40
C ARG A 96 13.41 -11.25 -0.15
N ASN A 97 13.21 -11.64 1.12
CA ASN A 97 13.03 -13.03 1.48
C ASN A 97 11.69 -13.58 0.99
N ILE A 98 10.61 -12.80 1.10
CA ILE A 98 9.28 -13.17 0.56
C ILE A 98 9.33 -13.30 -0.95
N ILE A 99 9.92 -12.35 -1.67
CA ILE A 99 10.05 -12.37 -3.14
C ILE A 99 10.86 -13.60 -3.59
N ARG A 100 11.99 -13.88 -2.95
CA ARG A 100 12.81 -15.05 -3.27
C ARG A 100 12.03 -16.36 -3.09
N LYS A 101 11.42 -16.56 -1.91
CA LYS A 101 10.62 -17.76 -1.62
C LYS A 101 9.37 -17.86 -2.50
N GLY A 102 8.76 -16.72 -2.82
CA GLY A 102 7.61 -16.63 -3.71
C GLY A 102 7.98 -17.06 -5.13
N ASN A 103 9.11 -16.60 -5.65
CA ASN A 103 9.62 -17.00 -6.96
C ASN A 103 9.85 -18.52 -7.02
N GLU A 104 10.61 -19.05 -6.06
CA GLU A 104 10.88 -20.50 -5.93
C GLU A 104 9.58 -21.31 -5.88
N ARG A 105 8.60 -20.86 -5.07
CA ARG A 105 7.31 -21.52 -4.93
C ARG A 105 6.49 -21.55 -6.22
N LEU A 106 6.44 -20.45 -6.95
CA LEU A 106 5.67 -20.37 -8.20
C LEU A 106 6.34 -21.21 -9.30
N GLU A 107 7.67 -21.19 -9.39
CA GLU A 107 8.43 -22.07 -10.29
C GLU A 107 8.20 -23.55 -9.95
N ASP A 108 8.25 -23.91 -8.67
CA ASP A 108 7.98 -25.28 -8.19
C ASP A 108 6.56 -25.76 -8.54
N ASP A 109 5.55 -24.87 -8.44
CA ASP A 109 4.16 -25.17 -8.81
C ASP A 109 4.04 -25.48 -10.31
N VAL A 110 4.70 -24.68 -11.17
CA VAL A 110 4.74 -24.89 -12.62
C VAL A 110 5.48 -26.18 -12.97
N ASP A 111 6.63 -26.41 -12.35
CA ASP A 111 7.44 -27.62 -12.56
C ASP A 111 6.70 -28.89 -12.13
N ALA A 112 5.96 -28.83 -11.02
CA ALA A 112 5.14 -29.94 -10.57
C ALA A 112 4.02 -30.27 -11.58
N ALA A 113 3.38 -29.24 -12.18
CA ALA A 113 2.41 -29.45 -13.25
C ALA A 113 3.05 -30.02 -14.51
N CYS A 114 4.23 -29.52 -14.90
CA CYS A 114 4.98 -30.04 -16.04
C CYS A 114 5.36 -31.52 -15.86
N ARG A 115 5.78 -31.92 -14.67
CA ARG A 115 6.04 -33.34 -14.33
C ARG A 115 4.79 -34.21 -14.48
N ARG A 116 3.61 -33.73 -14.06
CA ARG A 116 2.33 -34.45 -14.26
C ARG A 116 1.97 -34.54 -15.74
N MET A 117 2.18 -33.48 -16.51
CA MET A 117 1.96 -33.49 -17.96
C MET A 117 2.90 -34.46 -18.69
N HIS A 118 4.19 -34.51 -18.31
CA HIS A 118 5.13 -35.52 -18.81
C HIS A 118 4.63 -36.94 -18.52
N SER A 119 4.20 -37.21 -17.29
CA SER A 119 3.62 -38.51 -16.92
C SER A 119 2.39 -38.88 -17.77
N ILE A 120 1.53 -37.92 -18.11
CA ILE A 120 0.38 -38.16 -19.01
C ILE A 120 0.87 -38.56 -20.41
N VAL A 121 1.87 -37.85 -20.94
CA VAL A 121 2.46 -38.13 -22.27
C VAL A 121 3.13 -39.51 -22.31
N ASP A 122 3.85 -39.88 -21.24
CA ASP A 122 4.63 -41.12 -21.17
C ASP A 122 3.75 -42.34 -20.90
N ASN A 123 2.82 -42.23 -19.94
CA ASN A 123 2.12 -43.39 -19.38
C ASN A 123 0.70 -43.55 -19.91
N GLU A 124 0.04 -42.46 -20.33
CA GLU A 124 -1.38 -42.48 -20.69
C GLU A 124 -1.61 -42.36 -22.20
N TRP A 125 -0.59 -41.97 -22.97
CA TRP A 125 -0.67 -41.94 -24.43
C TRP A 125 -0.54 -43.35 -25.01
N GLY A 126 -1.69 -44.00 -25.25
CA GLY A 126 -1.79 -45.34 -25.82
C GLY A 126 -1.01 -45.52 -27.14
N ILE A 127 -0.57 -46.74 -27.42
CA ILE A 127 0.26 -47.09 -28.60
C ILE A 127 -0.46 -46.80 -29.93
N PHE A 128 -1.79 -46.89 -29.94
CA PHE A 128 -2.64 -46.67 -31.13
C PHE A 128 -3.56 -45.45 -31.00
N SER A 129 -3.31 -44.57 -30.02
CA SER A 129 -4.19 -43.45 -29.69
C SER A 129 -3.69 -42.13 -30.28
N ASN A 130 -4.62 -41.29 -30.74
CA ASN A 130 -4.29 -39.92 -31.14
C ASN A 130 -4.02 -39.03 -29.91
N ILE A 131 -3.31 -37.92 -30.07
CA ILE A 131 -3.08 -36.91 -29.04
C ILE A 131 -4.39 -36.37 -28.44
N ASP A 132 -5.47 -36.37 -29.22
CA ASP A 132 -6.81 -35.98 -28.75
C ASP A 132 -7.29 -36.81 -27.54
N SER A 133 -6.73 -38.01 -27.32
CA SER A 133 -7.02 -38.84 -26.16
C SER A 133 -6.43 -38.29 -24.85
N ILE A 134 -5.29 -37.58 -24.90
CA ILE A 134 -4.60 -37.04 -23.72
C ILE A 134 -4.74 -35.52 -23.61
N LYS A 135 -5.03 -34.82 -24.71
CA LYS A 135 -5.17 -33.36 -24.78
C LYS A 135 -6.14 -32.79 -23.73
N PRO A 136 -7.34 -33.38 -23.46
CA PRO A 136 -8.20 -32.89 -22.39
C PRO A 136 -7.55 -32.92 -21.01
N LYS A 137 -6.73 -33.96 -20.73
CA LYS A 137 -6.03 -34.11 -19.45
C LYS A 137 -4.90 -33.08 -19.32
N LEU A 138 -4.12 -32.88 -20.38
CA LEU A 138 -3.07 -31.86 -20.44
C LEU A 138 -3.64 -30.44 -20.25
N ASN A 139 -4.74 -30.11 -20.95
CA ASN A 139 -5.44 -28.85 -20.76
C ASN A 139 -5.99 -28.71 -19.33
N ASN A 140 -6.47 -29.80 -18.72
CA ASN A 140 -6.96 -29.76 -17.35
C ASN A 140 -5.83 -29.47 -16.33
N GLU A 141 -4.62 -29.99 -16.55
CA GLU A 141 -3.46 -29.66 -15.72
C GLU A 141 -3.10 -28.16 -15.81
N ILE A 142 -3.05 -27.58 -17.00
CA ILE A 142 -2.85 -26.14 -17.19
C ILE A 142 -3.95 -25.33 -16.51
N ASN A 143 -5.22 -25.68 -16.77
CA ASN A 143 -6.35 -24.94 -16.21
C ASN A 143 -6.33 -24.99 -14.67
N THR A 144 -6.00 -26.14 -14.09
CA THR A 144 -5.89 -26.28 -12.63
C THR A 144 -4.74 -25.46 -12.08
N LEU A 145 -3.58 -25.48 -12.74
CA LEU A 145 -2.41 -24.69 -12.38
C LEU A 145 -2.72 -23.19 -12.37
N ALA A 146 -3.24 -22.66 -13.47
CA ALA A 146 -3.51 -21.24 -13.65
C ALA A 146 -4.63 -20.73 -12.74
N THR A 147 -5.79 -21.38 -12.76
CA THR A 147 -6.99 -20.86 -12.10
C THR A 147 -7.04 -21.12 -10.60
N ARG A 148 -6.25 -22.07 -10.09
CA ARG A 148 -6.30 -22.49 -8.68
C ARG A 148 -4.95 -22.49 -7.99
N THR A 149 -3.96 -23.22 -8.50
CA THR A 149 -2.69 -23.42 -7.77
C THR A 149 -1.91 -22.12 -7.67
N LEU A 150 -1.58 -21.50 -8.80
CA LEU A 150 -0.81 -20.27 -8.83
C LEU A 150 -1.59 -19.10 -8.21
N LYS A 151 -2.90 -19.00 -8.46
CA LYS A 151 -3.76 -18.01 -7.80
C LYS A 151 -3.68 -18.09 -6.27
N ARG A 152 -3.70 -19.31 -5.71
CA ARG A 152 -3.57 -19.52 -4.25
C ARG A 152 -2.17 -19.23 -3.74
N SER A 153 -1.14 -19.60 -4.51
CA SER A 153 0.25 -19.31 -4.15
C SER A 153 0.52 -17.80 -4.16
N VAL A 154 0.07 -17.07 -5.19
CA VAL A 154 0.11 -15.60 -5.24
C VAL A 154 -0.60 -15.01 -4.04
N SER A 155 -1.85 -15.41 -3.75
CA SER A 155 -2.58 -14.90 -2.58
C SER A 155 -1.82 -15.10 -1.28
N ALA A 156 -1.22 -16.27 -1.07
CA ALA A 156 -0.44 -16.54 0.13
C ALA A 156 0.83 -15.67 0.22
N ILE A 157 1.51 -15.45 -0.92
CA ILE A 157 2.68 -14.56 -1.00
C ILE A 157 2.27 -13.12 -0.68
N THR A 158 1.14 -12.64 -1.19
CA THR A 158 0.58 -11.31 -0.88
C THR A 158 0.28 -11.16 0.61
N ASP A 159 -0.39 -12.15 1.20
CA ASP A 159 -0.74 -12.12 2.63
C ASP A 159 0.51 -12.11 3.52
N ASP A 160 1.54 -12.89 3.17
CA ASP A 160 2.81 -12.91 3.90
C ASP A 160 3.56 -11.58 3.77
N ALA A 161 3.58 -10.97 2.57
CA ALA A 161 4.18 -9.66 2.35
C ALA A 161 3.46 -8.56 3.16
N LYS A 162 2.12 -8.52 3.13
CA LYS A 162 1.32 -7.56 3.92
C LYS A 162 1.58 -7.72 5.42
N ARG A 163 1.63 -8.96 5.91
CA ARG A 163 1.89 -9.25 7.34
C ARG A 163 3.26 -8.76 7.79
N VAL A 164 4.29 -8.99 6.97
CA VAL A 164 5.65 -8.54 7.24
C VAL A 164 5.70 -7.00 7.30
N ILE A 165 5.13 -6.32 6.31
CA ILE A 165 5.10 -4.87 6.27
C ILE A 165 4.37 -4.31 7.50
N ASP A 166 3.19 -4.85 7.85
CA ASP A 166 2.43 -4.42 9.02
C ASP A 166 3.22 -4.59 10.34
N SER A 167 4.00 -5.68 10.46
CA SER A 167 4.88 -5.91 11.61
C SER A 167 5.97 -4.85 11.68
N CYS A 168 6.74 -4.63 10.60
CA CYS A 168 7.82 -3.63 10.56
C CYS A 168 7.29 -2.23 10.87
N VAL A 169 6.15 -1.87 10.27
CA VAL A 169 5.48 -0.58 10.49
C VAL A 169 5.04 -0.45 11.94
N SER A 170 4.43 -1.49 12.52
CA SER A 170 3.98 -1.49 13.92
C SER A 170 5.14 -1.32 14.90
N ASP A 171 6.26 -2.01 14.68
CA ASP A 171 7.46 -1.90 15.51
C ASP A 171 8.06 -0.48 15.44
N PHE A 172 8.16 0.08 14.23
CA PHE A 172 8.61 1.46 14.02
C PHE A 172 7.76 2.47 14.80
N PHE A 173 6.44 2.34 14.79
CA PHE A 173 5.57 3.29 15.48
C PHE A 173 5.68 3.20 17.01
N GLY A 174 5.91 2.00 17.57
CA GLY A 174 6.16 1.84 19.01
C GLY A 174 7.43 2.57 19.47
N ASP A 175 8.50 2.46 18.68
CA ASP A 175 9.74 3.19 18.94
C ASP A 175 9.57 4.71 18.76
N THR A 176 8.81 5.11 17.75
CA THR A 176 8.59 6.52 17.40
C THR A 176 7.76 7.24 18.46
N GLU A 177 6.71 6.62 18.99
CA GLU A 177 5.94 7.14 20.12
C GLU A 177 6.83 7.41 21.34
N SER A 178 7.70 6.44 21.68
CA SER A 178 8.65 6.57 22.78
C SER A 178 9.65 7.71 22.59
N ILE A 179 10.08 7.97 21.35
CA ILE A 179 10.95 9.11 21.02
C ILE A 179 10.19 10.42 21.22
N LEU A 180 8.98 10.55 20.67
CA LEU A 180 8.21 11.78 20.76
C LEU A 180 7.84 12.10 22.21
N MET A 181 7.35 11.14 23.00
CA MET A 181 7.05 11.37 24.42
C MET A 181 8.26 11.87 25.23
N ARG A 182 9.46 11.42 24.86
CA ARG A 182 10.69 11.79 25.57
C ARG A 182 11.22 13.18 25.20
N TYR A 183 11.13 13.55 23.93
CA TYR A 183 11.76 14.78 23.42
C TYR A 183 10.76 15.91 23.13
N LEU A 184 9.49 15.59 22.96
CA LEU A 184 8.38 16.52 22.78
C LEU A 184 7.23 16.18 23.76
N PRO A 185 7.45 16.28 25.08
CA PRO A 185 6.44 15.88 26.09
C PRO A 185 5.17 16.74 26.05
N ASP A 186 5.25 17.95 25.51
CA ASP A 186 4.12 18.90 25.41
C ASP A 186 3.26 18.65 24.16
N PHE A 187 3.66 17.72 23.30
CA PHE A 187 2.97 17.35 22.08
C PHE A 187 2.13 16.09 22.31
N ASP A 188 0.90 16.04 21.78
CA ASP A 188 0.06 14.83 21.84
C ASP A 188 0.57 13.77 20.85
N SER A 189 1.68 13.14 21.24
CA SER A 189 2.40 12.18 20.41
C SER A 189 1.59 10.92 20.14
N ASN A 190 0.75 10.51 21.08
CA ASN A 190 -0.01 9.26 20.96
C ASN A 190 -1.06 9.38 19.85
N ASP A 191 -1.87 10.45 19.88
CA ASP A 191 -2.90 10.65 18.85
C ASP A 191 -2.28 10.86 17.47
N PHE A 192 -1.21 11.66 17.38
CA PHE A 192 -0.46 11.87 16.15
C PHE A 192 0.10 10.57 15.57
N VAL A 193 0.84 9.80 16.38
CA VAL A 193 1.43 8.52 15.96
C VAL A 193 0.35 7.56 15.50
N LYS A 194 -0.76 7.46 16.25
CA LYS A 194 -1.88 6.58 15.90
C LYS A 194 -2.48 6.94 14.54
N LYS A 195 -2.66 8.23 14.23
CA LYS A 195 -3.19 8.69 12.94
C LYS A 195 -2.24 8.39 11.80
N VAL A 196 -0.96 8.68 11.97
CA VAL A 196 0.06 8.38 10.94
C VAL A 196 0.17 6.86 10.73
N LYS A 197 0.09 6.06 11.80
CA LYS A 197 0.05 4.59 11.73
C LYS A 197 -1.13 4.09 10.92
N ASN A 198 -2.34 4.53 11.24
CA ASN A 198 -3.54 4.12 10.52
C ASN A 198 -3.46 4.48 9.04
N ARG A 199 -2.97 5.69 8.72
CA ARG A 199 -2.76 6.12 7.32
C ARG A 199 -1.76 5.23 6.60
N THR A 200 -0.65 4.89 7.25
CA THR A 200 0.39 4.01 6.68
C THR A 200 -0.15 2.61 6.42
N ILE A 201 -0.90 2.03 7.37
CA ILE A 201 -1.49 0.69 7.22
C ILE A 201 -2.53 0.66 6.09
N LEU A 202 -3.34 1.70 5.95
CA LEU A 202 -4.32 1.80 4.85
C LEU A 202 -3.62 1.77 3.48
N GLU A 203 -2.53 2.53 3.32
CA GLU A 203 -1.72 2.54 2.09
C GLU A 203 -1.19 1.13 1.73
N VAL A 204 -0.77 0.36 2.74
CA VAL A 204 -0.30 -1.03 2.58
C VAL A 204 -1.43 -2.00 2.29
N THR A 205 -2.61 -1.77 2.86
CA THR A 205 -3.74 -2.70 2.75
C THR A 205 -4.45 -2.56 1.41
N ASP A 206 -4.59 -1.33 0.92
CA ASP A 206 -5.28 -1.01 -0.34
C ASP A 206 -4.37 -1.10 -1.57
N SER A 207 -3.05 -1.23 -1.39
CA SER A 207 -2.12 -1.43 -2.50
C SER A 207 -2.15 -2.85 -3.07
N ASP A 208 -2.07 -2.92 -4.40
CA ASP A 208 -1.70 -4.14 -5.11
C ASP A 208 -0.18 -4.25 -5.13
N LEU A 209 0.36 -5.11 -4.25
CA LEU A 209 1.81 -5.21 -4.03
C LEU A 209 2.56 -5.67 -5.29
N PHE A 210 1.91 -6.39 -6.20
CA PHE A 210 2.58 -7.09 -7.31
C PHE A 210 2.14 -6.61 -8.70
N SER A 211 1.78 -5.33 -8.83
CA SER A 211 1.34 -4.71 -10.08
C SER A 211 2.34 -3.73 -10.66
N ILE A 212 2.76 -3.95 -11.90
CA ILE A 212 3.77 -3.13 -12.55
C ILE A 212 3.18 -1.74 -12.86
N GLU A 213 3.84 -0.68 -12.41
CA GLU A 213 3.46 0.70 -12.73
C GLU A 213 3.89 1.06 -14.16
N ASP A 214 3.14 0.58 -15.16
CA ASP A 214 3.28 1.06 -16.55
C ASP A 214 1.89 1.43 -17.10
N ASP A 215 1.73 2.73 -17.39
CA ASP A 215 0.66 3.46 -18.09
C ASP A 215 -0.74 3.62 -17.41
N PRO A 216 -1.21 4.87 -17.14
CA PRO A 216 -2.56 5.16 -16.62
C PRO A 216 -3.74 4.83 -17.57
N GLU A 217 -3.49 4.23 -18.75
CA GLU A 217 -4.53 3.79 -19.69
C GLU A 217 -4.79 2.27 -19.72
N ASP A 218 -3.99 1.44 -19.03
CA ASP A 218 -4.21 -0.02 -18.93
C ASP A 218 -4.40 -0.47 -17.46
N ASP A 219 -5.61 -0.89 -17.12
CA ASP A 219 -6.08 -1.11 -15.74
C ASP A 219 -5.70 -2.49 -15.14
N ASP A 220 -4.77 -3.26 -15.72
CA ASP A 220 -4.43 -4.62 -15.25
C ASP A 220 -3.02 -5.08 -15.73
N ASN A 221 -1.96 -4.66 -15.01
CA ASN A 221 -0.56 -5.10 -15.21
C ASN A 221 -0.03 -5.90 -13.99
N GLY A 222 -0.90 -6.70 -13.36
CA GLY A 222 -0.62 -7.48 -12.16
C GLY A 222 0.02 -8.85 -12.41
N ILE A 223 0.58 -9.44 -11.35
CA ILE A 223 1.03 -10.85 -11.40
C ILE A 223 -0.10 -11.81 -11.83
N LEU A 224 -1.37 -11.50 -11.52
CA LEU A 224 -2.50 -12.32 -11.95
C LEU A 224 -2.76 -12.21 -13.46
N ASP A 225 -2.52 -11.04 -14.06
CA ASP A 225 -2.70 -10.83 -15.50
C ASP A 225 -1.59 -11.49 -16.28
N PHE A 226 -0.34 -11.38 -15.79
CA PHE A 226 0.78 -12.18 -16.30
C PHE A 226 0.44 -13.67 -16.34
N LEU A 227 -0.11 -14.22 -15.25
CA LEU A 227 -0.53 -15.62 -15.20
C LEU A 227 -1.63 -15.90 -16.23
N GLY A 228 -2.60 -15.00 -16.38
CA GLY A 228 -3.65 -15.09 -17.39
C GLY A 228 -3.07 -15.18 -18.81
N ASP A 229 -2.25 -14.22 -19.18
CA ASP A 229 -1.64 -14.11 -20.51
C ASP A 229 -0.70 -15.26 -20.82
N PHE A 230 0.16 -15.61 -19.86
CA PHE A 230 1.07 -16.73 -19.98
C PHE A 230 0.31 -18.02 -20.31
N PHE A 231 -0.73 -18.35 -19.54
CA PHE A 231 -1.47 -19.60 -19.74
C PHE A 231 -2.52 -19.54 -20.86
N ASN A 232 -2.98 -18.36 -21.28
CA ASN A 232 -3.75 -18.20 -22.51
C ASN A 232 -2.91 -18.53 -23.75
N GLY A 233 -1.61 -18.20 -23.73
CA GLY A 233 -0.66 -18.54 -24.78
C GLY A 233 -0.28 -20.03 -24.81
N VAL A 234 -0.38 -20.73 -23.68
CA VAL A 234 -0.06 -22.15 -23.56
C VAL A 234 -1.30 -22.99 -23.84
N SER A 235 -1.49 -23.41 -25.09
CA SER A 235 -2.55 -24.36 -25.45
C SER A 235 -2.01 -25.60 -26.18
N PHE A 236 -2.53 -26.78 -25.81
CA PHE A 236 -2.33 -28.02 -26.57
C PHE A 236 -3.24 -28.10 -27.82
N GLY A 237 -3.89 -26.99 -28.18
CA GLY A 237 -4.73 -26.84 -29.37
C GLY A 237 -3.95 -27.03 -30.67
N VAL A 238 -2.82 -26.33 -30.77
CA VAL A 238 -1.93 -26.30 -31.95
C VAL A 238 -1.15 -27.61 -32.10
N LEU A 239 -0.79 -28.25 -30.99
CA LEU A 239 -0.14 -29.56 -30.97
C LEU A 239 -0.94 -30.63 -31.73
N GLY A 240 -2.27 -30.64 -31.60
CA GLY A 240 -3.13 -31.57 -32.34
C GLY A 240 -2.97 -31.50 -33.87
N LYS A 241 -2.67 -30.33 -34.43
CA LYS A 241 -2.45 -30.16 -35.87
C LYS A 241 -1.05 -30.59 -36.30
N LEU A 242 -0.03 -30.34 -35.47
CA LEU A 242 1.36 -30.70 -35.74
C LEU A 242 1.61 -32.21 -35.62
N THR A 243 0.94 -32.89 -34.67
CA THR A 243 1.15 -34.32 -34.41
C THR A 243 0.48 -35.23 -35.43
N ASN A 244 -0.60 -34.80 -36.09
CA ASN A 244 -1.27 -35.59 -37.13
C ASN A 244 -0.38 -35.87 -38.36
N ALA A 245 0.70 -35.12 -38.54
CA ALA A 245 1.67 -35.29 -39.63
C ALA A 245 2.94 -36.05 -39.21
N MET A 246 3.07 -36.44 -37.93
CA MET A 246 4.27 -37.06 -37.36
C MET A 246 4.04 -38.52 -36.95
N ASN A 247 5.12 -39.30 -36.83
CA ASN A 247 5.08 -40.60 -36.15
C ASN A 247 4.99 -40.43 -34.62
N LYS A 248 4.66 -41.50 -33.88
CA LYS A 248 4.41 -41.42 -32.43
C LYS A 248 5.59 -40.81 -31.65
N SER A 249 6.83 -41.23 -31.95
CA SER A 249 8.01 -40.73 -31.25
C SER A 249 8.26 -39.24 -31.51
N GLY A 250 8.06 -38.76 -32.74
CA GLY A 250 8.13 -37.34 -33.08
C GLY A 250 7.04 -36.52 -32.38
N ALA A 251 5.82 -37.07 -32.31
CA ALA A 251 4.70 -36.42 -31.62
C ALA A 251 4.91 -36.33 -30.10
N GLN A 252 5.45 -37.36 -29.47
CA GLN A 252 5.83 -37.34 -28.05
C GLN A 252 6.96 -36.34 -27.79
N ALA A 253 8.01 -36.33 -28.63
CA ALA A 253 9.10 -35.35 -28.51
C ALA A 253 8.59 -33.90 -28.63
N ALA A 254 7.65 -33.63 -29.54
CA ALA A 254 7.02 -32.32 -29.66
C ALA A 254 6.21 -31.94 -28.41
N ALA A 255 5.47 -32.89 -27.82
CA ALA A 255 4.74 -32.67 -26.58
C ALA A 255 5.67 -32.38 -25.40
N HIS A 256 6.73 -33.17 -25.21
CA HIS A 256 7.74 -32.91 -24.17
C HIS A 256 8.44 -31.57 -24.37
N SER A 257 8.80 -31.22 -25.61
CA SER A 257 9.42 -29.92 -25.92
C SER A 257 8.50 -28.76 -25.57
N HIS A 258 7.19 -28.89 -25.86
CA HIS A 258 6.22 -27.87 -25.48
C HIS A 258 6.08 -27.75 -23.96
N ILE A 259 5.98 -28.88 -23.25
CA ILE A 259 5.91 -28.90 -21.77
C ILE A 259 7.16 -28.27 -21.14
N ASN A 260 8.35 -28.62 -21.64
CA ASN A 260 9.60 -28.04 -21.15
C ASN A 260 9.66 -26.53 -21.39
N ASN A 261 9.12 -26.06 -22.52
CA ASN A 261 9.05 -24.63 -22.80
C ASN A 261 8.17 -23.87 -21.80
N ILE A 262 7.09 -24.47 -21.29
CA ILE A 262 6.25 -23.87 -20.23
C ILE A 262 7.11 -23.58 -19.00
N SER A 263 7.80 -24.60 -18.48
CA SER A 263 8.70 -24.44 -17.32
C SER A 263 9.81 -23.42 -17.59
N SER A 264 10.52 -23.54 -18.72
CA SER A 264 11.70 -22.68 -18.98
C SER A 264 11.38 -21.22 -19.31
N SER A 265 10.15 -20.92 -19.74
CA SER A 265 9.72 -19.55 -20.08
C SER A 265 8.97 -18.85 -18.95
N PHE A 266 8.60 -19.57 -17.90
CA PHE A 266 7.89 -19.01 -16.76
C PHE A 266 8.85 -18.22 -15.86
N ASN A 267 8.61 -16.92 -15.72
CA ASN A 267 9.44 -16.03 -14.90
C ASN A 267 8.57 -15.02 -14.14
N PRO A 268 8.16 -15.32 -12.88
CA PRO A 268 7.31 -14.44 -12.10
C PRO A 268 8.09 -13.32 -11.39
N LYS A 269 9.43 -13.39 -11.39
CA LYS A 269 10.30 -12.49 -10.62
C LYS A 269 10.02 -10.99 -10.85
N PRO A 270 9.87 -10.47 -12.09
CA PRO A 270 9.66 -9.04 -12.31
C PRO A 270 8.39 -8.51 -11.61
N TYR A 271 7.32 -9.30 -11.59
CA TYR A 271 6.06 -8.94 -10.95
C TYR A 271 6.16 -8.99 -9.42
N LEU A 272 6.91 -9.95 -8.88
CA LEU A 272 7.17 -10.03 -7.44
C LEU A 272 8.05 -8.88 -6.94
N GLU A 273 9.07 -8.48 -7.70
CA GLU A 273 9.98 -7.39 -7.34
C GLU A 273 9.27 -6.03 -7.20
N ASN A 274 8.12 -5.85 -7.85
CA ASN A 274 7.33 -4.63 -7.71
C ASN A 274 6.86 -4.33 -6.29
N ALA A 275 6.76 -5.33 -5.41
CA ALA A 275 6.43 -5.10 -3.99
C ALA A 275 7.45 -4.19 -3.29
N MET A 276 8.65 -4.03 -3.85
CA MET A 276 9.64 -3.07 -3.36
C MET A 276 9.21 -1.61 -3.50
N SER A 277 8.35 -1.27 -4.47
CA SER A 277 7.83 0.10 -4.61
C SER A 277 7.08 0.58 -3.35
N GLN A 278 6.47 -0.36 -2.62
CA GLN A 278 5.68 -0.08 -1.43
C GLN A 278 6.55 0.35 -0.25
N ARG A 279 7.78 -0.14 -0.19
CA ARG A 279 8.78 0.32 0.77
C ARG A 279 8.96 1.83 0.68
N ASP A 280 9.18 2.34 -0.53
CA ASP A 280 9.49 3.75 -0.74
C ASP A 280 8.28 4.63 -0.42
N LYS A 281 7.07 4.20 -0.82
CA LYS A 281 5.80 4.87 -0.46
C LYS A 281 5.62 5.01 1.05
N ILE A 282 5.89 3.93 1.81
CA ILE A 282 5.81 3.94 3.27
C ILE A 282 6.85 4.90 3.87
N ILE A 283 8.11 4.82 3.41
CA ILE A 283 9.20 5.66 3.89
C ILE A 283 8.88 7.15 3.67
N ASP A 284 8.42 7.50 2.47
CA ASP A 284 8.10 8.88 2.12
C ASP A 284 6.93 9.42 2.94
N LEU A 285 5.91 8.59 3.17
CA LEU A 285 4.77 8.95 4.02
C LEU A 285 5.22 9.22 5.46
N VAL A 286 5.99 8.32 6.08
CA VAL A 286 6.44 8.53 7.47
C VAL A 286 7.42 9.69 7.57
N LYS A 287 8.33 9.84 6.61
CA LYS A 287 9.29 10.96 6.56
C LYS A 287 8.56 12.29 6.44
N THR A 288 7.59 12.39 5.55
CA THR A 288 6.76 13.59 5.40
C THR A 288 6.03 13.91 6.69
N SER A 289 5.44 12.89 7.34
CA SER A 289 4.67 13.08 8.57
C SER A 289 5.54 13.57 9.73
N PHE A 290 6.61 12.83 10.05
CA PHE A 290 7.39 13.11 11.25
C PHE A 290 8.42 14.21 11.05
N ILE A 291 9.11 14.24 9.92
CA ILE A 291 10.19 15.20 9.69
C ILE A 291 9.61 16.50 9.14
N THR A 292 8.94 16.44 8.00
CA THR A 292 8.50 17.64 7.27
C THR A 292 7.29 18.33 7.90
N GLN A 293 6.32 17.58 8.43
CA GLN A 293 5.08 18.15 8.98
C GLN A 293 5.14 18.42 10.49
N LEU A 294 6.12 17.89 11.21
CA LEU A 294 6.22 18.05 12.67
C LEU A 294 7.55 18.68 13.10
N ILE A 295 8.67 18.02 12.83
CA ILE A 295 9.97 18.43 13.38
C ILE A 295 10.51 19.71 12.72
N GLU A 296 10.52 19.79 11.39
CA GLU A 296 11.03 20.94 10.65
C GLU A 296 10.27 22.24 10.98
N PRO A 297 8.91 22.25 11.07
CA PRO A 297 8.16 23.42 11.52
C PRO A 297 8.56 23.89 12.92
N LEU A 298 8.75 22.97 13.86
CA LEU A 298 9.19 23.33 15.23
C LEU A 298 10.60 23.94 15.22
N GLN A 299 11.53 23.39 14.44
CA GLN A 299 12.88 23.95 14.28
C GLN A 299 12.84 25.36 13.67
N ALA A 300 12.02 25.56 12.64
CA ALA A 300 11.84 26.85 11.98
C ALA A 300 11.24 27.90 12.93
N GLN A 301 10.25 27.53 13.73
CA GLN A 301 9.65 28.41 14.74
C GLN A 301 10.67 28.89 15.77
N ILE A 302 11.52 27.99 16.30
CA ILE A 302 12.57 28.37 17.25
C ILE A 302 13.58 29.33 16.60
N ALA A 303 14.04 29.02 15.38
CA ALA A 303 14.98 29.87 14.66
C ALA A 303 14.40 31.29 14.43
N GLU A 304 13.12 31.38 14.08
CA GLU A 304 12.43 32.66 13.89
C GLU A 304 12.27 33.45 15.20
N ILE A 305 11.98 32.78 16.32
CA ILE A 305 11.88 33.41 17.64
C ILE A 305 13.24 33.99 18.07
N LYS A 306 14.34 33.23 17.88
CA LYS A 306 15.70 33.67 18.25
C LYS A 306 16.15 34.87 17.42
N ASN A 307 15.76 34.93 16.13
CA ASN A 307 16.18 35.98 15.21
C ASN A 307 15.37 37.30 15.32
N GLN A 308 14.16 37.29 15.89
CA GLN A 308 13.26 38.46 15.89
C GLN A 308 12.79 38.85 17.31
N LYS A 309 13.73 39.22 18.19
CA LYS A 309 13.44 39.52 19.61
C LYS A 309 12.51 40.72 19.85
N GLY A 310 12.31 41.61 18.87
CA GLY A 310 11.61 42.89 19.04
C GLY A 310 10.09 42.88 18.87
N ASP A 311 9.49 41.81 18.33
CA ASP A 311 8.05 41.77 17.97
C ASP A 311 7.29 40.58 18.61
N LYS A 312 7.78 40.10 19.76
CA LYS A 312 7.22 38.92 20.44
C LYS A 312 5.73 39.07 20.77
N GLU A 313 5.29 40.25 21.17
CA GLU A 313 3.91 40.48 21.63
C GLU A 313 2.89 40.50 20.48
N ALA A 314 3.22 41.12 19.33
CA ALA A 314 2.34 41.08 18.17
C ALA A 314 2.27 39.67 17.55
N ARG A 315 3.41 38.97 17.48
CA ARG A 315 3.46 37.57 17.02
C ARG A 315 2.67 36.63 17.91
N LEU A 316 2.76 36.79 19.23
CA LEU A 316 1.96 36.02 20.19
C LEU A 316 0.47 36.25 19.96
N LYS A 317 0.06 37.50 19.73
CA LYS A 317 -1.34 37.83 19.41
C LYS A 317 -1.80 37.26 18.06
N SER A 318 -0.94 37.30 17.04
CA SER A 318 -1.23 36.70 15.72
C SER A 318 -1.45 35.18 15.84
N ALA A 319 -0.51 34.47 16.48
CA ALA A 319 -0.58 33.03 16.67
C ALA A 319 -1.82 32.62 17.47
N GLN A 320 -2.23 33.40 18.48
CA GLN A 320 -3.48 33.18 19.23
C GLN A 320 -4.74 33.34 18.37
N ASN A 321 -4.76 34.34 17.48
CA ASN A 321 -5.87 34.54 16.56
C ASN A 321 -5.95 33.39 15.55
N GLU A 322 -4.83 33.02 14.94
CA GLU A 322 -4.73 31.89 13.99
C GLU A 322 -5.14 30.57 14.64
N LEU A 323 -4.71 30.30 15.89
CA LEU A 323 -5.13 29.14 16.65
C LEU A 323 -6.66 29.08 16.82
N THR A 324 -7.28 30.23 17.11
CA THR A 324 -8.74 30.33 17.26
C THR A 324 -9.46 30.07 15.95
N GLU A 325 -8.91 30.56 14.83
CA GLU A 325 -9.46 30.29 13.50
C GLU A 325 -9.37 28.81 13.12
N GLU A 326 -8.23 28.16 13.35
CA GLU A 326 -8.04 26.74 13.05
C GLU A 326 -8.92 25.83 13.92
N ILE A 327 -9.09 26.13 15.21
CA ILE A 327 -10.05 25.41 16.07
C ILE A 327 -11.48 25.50 15.50
N ASN A 328 -11.88 26.66 14.98
CA ASN A 328 -13.20 26.84 14.38
C ASN A 328 -13.33 26.14 13.02
N LYS A 329 -12.24 26.05 12.23
CA LYS A 329 -12.22 25.25 10.99
C LYS A 329 -12.35 23.76 11.30
N LYS A 330 -11.57 23.26 12.26
CA LYS A 330 -11.61 21.86 12.72
C LYS A 330 -13.04 21.43 13.06
N LYS A 331 -13.74 22.19 13.89
CA LYS A 331 -15.14 21.89 14.27
C LYS A 331 -16.06 21.72 13.06
N LYS A 332 -15.93 22.58 12.05
CA LYS A 332 -16.73 22.48 10.82
C LYS A 332 -16.40 21.21 10.03
N TYR A 333 -15.12 20.84 9.95
CA TYR A 333 -14.71 19.61 9.28
C TYR A 333 -15.19 18.37 10.04
N GLU A 334 -15.17 18.37 11.38
CA GLU A 334 -15.70 17.26 12.19
C GLU A 334 -17.20 17.06 11.96
N GLU A 335 -17.98 18.14 11.96
CA GLU A 335 -19.42 18.10 11.65
C GLU A 335 -19.70 17.52 10.25
N GLN A 336 -18.91 17.94 9.25
CA GLN A 336 -19.05 17.47 7.87
C GLN A 336 -18.62 16.00 7.72
N PHE A 337 -17.54 15.60 8.39
CA PHE A 337 -17.02 14.24 8.36
C PHE A 337 -17.99 13.25 9.01
N GLU A 338 -18.57 13.61 10.15
CA GLU A 338 -19.55 12.79 10.85
C GLU A 338 -20.79 12.53 9.98
N LEU A 339 -21.28 13.54 9.26
CA LEU A 339 -22.35 13.40 8.27
C LEU A 339 -22.01 12.36 7.19
N ILE A 340 -20.80 12.41 6.61
CA ILE A 340 -20.34 11.47 5.58
C ILE A 340 -20.17 10.06 6.16
N SER A 341 -19.64 9.94 7.38
CA SER A 341 -19.48 8.64 8.05
C SER A 341 -20.81 7.99 8.44
N GLN A 342 -21.83 8.78 8.78
CA GLN A 342 -23.16 8.23 9.08
C GLN A 342 -23.85 7.74 7.81
N LEU A 343 -23.72 8.49 6.71
CA LEU A 343 -24.25 8.08 5.40
C LEU A 343 -23.60 6.77 4.92
N SER A 344 -22.28 6.59 5.12
CA SER A 344 -21.59 5.36 4.74
C SER A 344 -21.99 4.12 5.55
N LYS A 345 -22.29 4.30 6.84
CA LYS A 345 -22.76 3.20 7.71
C LYS A 345 -24.16 2.72 7.33
N GLN A 346 -25.04 3.63 6.90
CA GLN A 346 -26.38 3.30 6.42
C GLN A 346 -26.36 2.49 5.11
N THR A 347 -25.28 2.56 4.33
CA THR A 347 -25.12 1.81 3.08
C THR A 347 -24.56 0.39 3.26
N ARG A 348 -24.08 0.04 4.46
CA ARG A 348 -23.49 -1.28 4.77
C ARG A 348 -24.44 -2.21 5.53
N GLN A 349 -25.63 -1.73 5.89
CA GLN A 349 -26.77 -2.50 6.42
C GLN A 349 -27.73 -2.80 5.29
#